data_AF-A0A3E0NNB1-F1
#
_entry.id   AF-A0A3E0NNB1-F1
#
_cell.length_a   1.000
_cell.length_b   1.000
_cell.length_c   1.000
_cell.angle_alpha   90.00
_cell.angle_beta   90.00
_cell.angle_gamma   90.00
#
_symmetry.space_group_name_H-M   'P 1'
#
loop_
_entity.id
_entity.type
_entity.pdbx_description
1 polymer ?
#
loop_
_entity_poly.entity_id
_entity_poly.type
_entity_poly.pdbx_seq_one_letter_code
_entity_poly.pdbx_strand_id
1 'polypeptide(L)' 'MQLALLVIGLMAIVMLAMAVGVMVNGRCLRGSCGGPDILGPNGESLLCATCPNRDAEEG' A
#
# COMPACT_ATOMS: atom_id res chain seq x y z
N MET A 1 1.89 23.97 -25.65
CA MET A 1 1.18 22.67 -25.64
C MET A 1 2.12 21.48 -25.42
N GLN A 2 3.34 21.53 -25.96
CA GLN A 2 4.32 20.46 -26.04
C GLN A 2 4.90 20.10 -24.66
N LEU A 3 5.27 21.11 -23.87
CA LEU A 3 5.76 20.91 -22.51
C LEU A 3 4.70 20.24 -21.62
N ALA A 4 3.44 20.66 -21.74
CA ALA A 4 2.35 20.10 -20.94
C ALA A 4 2.15 18.60 -21.23
N LEU A 5 2.16 18.19 -22.50
CA LEU A 5 2.06 16.78 -22.87
C LEU A 5 3.25 15.96 -22.38
N LEU A 6 4.47 16.50 -22.45
CA LEU A 6 5.67 15.83 -21.92
C LEU A 6 5.62 15.66 -20.40
N VAL A 7 5.20 16.70 -19.66
CA VAL A 7 5.09 16.64 -18.20
C VAL A 7 3.99 15.68 -17.76
N ILE A 8 2.82 15.72 -18.42
CA ILE A 8 1.71 14.79 -18.12
C ILE A 8 2.12 13.35 -18.41
N GLY A 9 2.75 13.10 -19.57
CA GLY A 9 3.24 11.77 -19.94
C GLY A 9 4.27 11.24 -18.93
N LEU A 10 5.24 12.07 -18.53
CA LEU A 10 6.23 11.69 -17.53
C LEU A 10 5.59 11.35 -16.18
N MET A 11 4.68 12.21 -15.69
CA MET A 11 3.99 11.98 -14.42
C MET A 11 3.14 10.72 -14.45
N ALA A 12 2.44 10.46 -15.55
CA ALA A 12 1.65 9.24 -15.71
C ALA A 12 2.52 7.98 -15.60
N ILE A 13 3.69 7.97 -16.25
CA ILE A 13 4.64 6.84 -16.20
C ILE A 13 5.16 6.64 -14.77
N VAL A 14 5.56 7.72 -14.09
CA VAL A 14 6.06 7.65 -12.70
C VAL A 14 4.98 7.09 -11.77
N MET A 15 3.76 7.58 -11.86
CA MET A 15 2.64 7.10 -11.02
C MET A 15 2.34 5.62 -11.28
N LEU A 16 2.38 5.19 -12.55
CA LEU A 16 2.18 3.79 -12.92
C LEU A 16 3.28 2.90 -12.33
N ALA A 17 4.54 3.33 -12.43
CA ALA A 17 5.68 2.60 -11.85
C ALA A 17 5.55 2.47 -10.32
N MET A 18 5.14 3.54 -9.63
CA MET A 18 4.90 3.51 -8.17
C MET A 18 3.74 2.56 -7.82
N ALA A 19 2.64 2.60 -8.56
CA ALA A 19 1.49 1.73 -8.34
C ALA A 19 1.84 0.26 -8.52
N VAL A 20 2.55 -0.09 -9.59
CA VAL A 20 3.05 -1.45 -9.83
C VAL A 20 4.01 -1.88 -8.72
N GLY A 21 4.93 -0.99 -8.32
CA GLY A 21 5.85 -1.25 -7.22
C GLY A 21 5.13 -1.57 -5.91
N VAL A 22 4.09 -0.82 -5.55
CA VAL A 22 3.28 -1.10 -4.35
C VAL A 22 2.51 -2.42 -4.46
N MET A 23 1.92 -2.71 -5.62
CA MET A 23 1.19 -3.96 -5.83
C MET A 23 2.11 -5.19 -5.76
N VAL A 24 3.31 -5.12 -6.35
CA VAL A 24 4.29 -6.24 -6.36
C VAL A 24 4.94 -6.42 -4.99
N ASN A 25 5.21 -5.34 -4.26
CA ASN A 25 5.82 -5.43 -2.94
C ASN A 25 4.91 -6.20 -1.96
N GLY A 26 3.58 -6.09 -2.11
CA GLY A 26 2.62 -6.86 -1.31
C GLY A 26 2.65 -6.56 0.19
N ARG A 27 3.61 -5.77 0.66
CA ARG A 27 3.79 -5.38 2.06
C ARG A 27 2.57 -4.60 2.50
N CYS A 28 1.98 -5.03 3.60
CA CYS A 28 0.98 -4.27 4.31
C CYS A 28 1.57 -2.89 4.63
N LEU A 29 0.84 -1.85 4.24
CA LEU A 29 1.24 -0.46 4.51
C LEU A 29 1.23 -0.24 6.02
N ARG A 30 2.42 -0.25 6.63
CA ARG A 30 2.61 0.00 8.06
C ARG A 30 2.46 1.49 8.36
N GLY A 31 1.20 1.91 8.47
CA GLY A 31 0.75 3.24 8.89
C GLY A 31 -0.32 3.09 9.97
N SER A 32 -1.51 3.66 9.74
CA SER A 32 -2.66 3.53 10.66
C SER A 32 -3.05 2.07 10.96
N CYS A 33 -2.66 1.12 10.09
CA CYS A 33 -2.98 -0.31 10.16
C CYS A 33 -1.75 -1.22 10.28
N GLY A 34 -0.58 -0.73 10.71
CA GLY A 34 0.60 -1.60 10.86
C GLY A 34 1.49 -1.25 12.03
N GLY A 35 0.87 -1.30 13.21
CA GLY A 35 1.56 -1.55 14.47
C GLY A 35 1.55 -3.05 14.81
N PRO A 36 2.13 -3.44 15.97
CA PRO A 36 1.94 -4.79 16.52
C PRO A 36 0.44 -5.12 16.62
N ASP A 37 0.07 -6.39 16.56
CA ASP A 37 -1.35 -6.80 16.55
C ASP A 37 -2.06 -6.28 17.81
N ILE A 38 -2.84 -5.20 17.65
CA ILE A 38 -3.63 -4.63 18.72
C ILE A 38 -5.01 -5.27 18.62
N LEU A 39 -5.30 -6.20 19.53
CA LEU A 39 -6.63 -6.75 19.67
C LEU A 39 -7.57 -5.67 20.19
N GLY A 40 -8.68 -5.47 19.49
CA GLY A 40 -9.80 -4.67 19.98
C GLY A 40 -10.46 -5.31 21.20
N PRO A 41 -11.31 -4.55 21.91
CA PRO A 41 -12.02 -5.02 23.11
C PRO A 41 -12.93 -6.25 22.88
N ASN A 42 -13.20 -6.61 21.63
CA ASN A 42 -13.97 -7.79 21.24
C ASN A 42 -13.11 -8.96 20.72
N GLY A 43 -11.77 -8.88 20.84
CA GLY A 43 -10.84 -9.91 20.36
C GLY A 43 -10.58 -9.91 18.84
N GLU A 44 -11.09 -8.91 18.12
CA GLU A 44 -10.86 -8.75 16.68
C GLU A 44 -9.62 -7.88 16.44
N SER A 45 -8.75 -8.28 15.49
CA SER A 45 -7.56 -7.50 15.14
C SER A 45 -7.98 -6.14 14.57
N LEU A 46 -7.53 -5.04 15.17
CA LEU A 46 -7.82 -3.68 14.69
C LEU A 46 -7.06 -3.32 13.41
N LEU A 47 -6.26 -4.25 12.89
CA LEU A 47 -5.55 -4.09 11.62
C LEU A 47 -6.53 -4.23 10.45
N CYS A 48 -6.29 -3.47 9.40
CA CYS A 48 -7.09 -3.48 8.18
C CYS A 48 -7.29 -4.92 7.65
N ALA A 49 -8.53 -5.44 7.65
CA ALA A 49 -8.91 -6.75 7.10
C ALA A 49 -8.65 -6.92 5.58
N THR A 50 -8.21 -5.86 4.90
CA THR A 50 -7.96 -5.80 3.45
C THR A 50 -6.51 -6.12 3.07
N CYS A 51 -5.58 -6.34 4.01
CA CYS A 51 -4.23 -6.73 3.59
C CYS A 51 -4.18 -8.20 3.15
N PRO A 52 -3.93 -8.51 1.86
CA PRO A 52 -3.91 -9.89 1.36
C PRO A 52 -2.67 -10.67 1.79
N ASN A 53 -1.62 -10.00 2.29
CA ASN A 53 -0.33 -10.60 2.66
C ASN A 53 -0.08 -10.60 4.18
N ARG A 54 -1.14 -10.50 4.99
CA ARG A 54 -1.05 -10.38 6.46
C ARG A 54 -0.27 -11.53 7.09
N ASP A 55 -0.60 -12.77 6.73
CA ASP A 55 -0.06 -13.96 7.37
C ASP A 55 1.41 -14.24 7.00
N ALA A 56 1.93 -13.59 5.95
CA ALA A 56 3.33 -13.72 5.51
C ALA A 56 4.28 -12.69 6.17
N GLU A 57 3.77 -11.65 6.82
CA GLU A 57 4.57 -10.61 7.49
C GLU A 57 4.65 -10.78 9.02
N GLU A 58 3.95 -11.78 9.57
CA GLU A 58 3.96 -12.18 10.99
C GLU A 58 5.06 -13.21 11.33
N GLY A 59 5.89 -13.59 10.34
CA GLY A 59 7.01 -14.52 10.47
C GLY A 59 8.36 -13.86 10.72
#